data_AF-A0A956JPF9-F1
#
_entry.id   AF-A0A956JPF9-F1
#
_cell.length_a   1.000
_cell.length_b   1.000
_cell.length_c   1.000
_cell.angle_alpha   90.00
_cell.angle_beta   90.00
_cell.angle_gamma   90.00
#
_symmetry.space_group_name_H-M   'P 1'
#
loop_
_entity.id
_entity.type
_entity.pdbx_description
1 polymer ?
#
loop_
_entity_poly.entity_id
_entity_poly.type
_entity_poly.pdbx_seq_one_letter_code
_entity_poly.pdbx_strand_id
1 'polypeptide(L)'
;MKPRHTALLAALGIALACAGCGRAIDPSDPSEDPSSALPPPPWPVCAAQTGEARVAPSRGVDIVLSVDTSSSMTVEAGWVKDNLNAFARYIADQDIDYRVVVVAERGDTRPIAKLPSGGVGGEVVTSSNRRGICVPAPLGGPNCGDGPRFRHVDRRVDGDALKHLVAGYQDYRSFLRADASTSFVAISDDDSSKPPAWFEQQIAALGDPGFPDGYTFHSIVGVGADPLRGCATAARAGRVYQELSRKTGGSVFPVCRTDWRPTFEALAREVVKASKPPCAYRLPVPPDGKSIQPRQIRVSYLADGQPELLQRVESAAGCAAVAGGARAFFTDDANNPRFVRFCPGTCAALDGGTIRVSYGCLTID
;
A
#
# COMPACT_ATOMS: atom_id res chain seq x y z
N MET A 1 -20.76 59.82 -43.25
CA MET A 1 -19.50 60.59 -43.15
C MET A 1 -18.36 59.62 -42.86
N LYS A 2 -17.33 59.60 -43.71
CA LYS A 2 -16.01 58.91 -43.56
C LYS A 2 -15.13 59.67 -42.52
N PRO A 3 -13.90 59.22 -42.12
CA PRO A 3 -13.06 58.09 -42.58
C PRO A 3 -12.56 57.16 -41.43
N ARG A 4 -12.26 55.86 -41.65
CA ARG A 4 -10.98 55.22 -42.05
C ARG A 4 -9.73 55.68 -41.27
N HIS A 5 -9.19 54.79 -40.43
CA HIS A 5 -7.75 54.55 -40.33
C HIS A 5 -7.43 53.06 -40.17
N THR A 6 -6.57 52.62 -41.08
CA THR A 6 -5.96 51.31 -41.22
C THR A 6 -4.69 51.26 -40.36
N ALA A 7 -4.46 50.18 -39.62
CA ALA A 7 -3.13 49.81 -39.14
C ALA A 7 -2.94 48.30 -39.28
N LEU A 8 -1.83 47.97 -39.93
CA LEU A 8 -1.36 46.67 -40.38
C LEU A 8 -0.33 46.12 -39.35
N LEU A 9 0.05 44.85 -39.49
CA LEU A 9 1.17 44.11 -38.86
C LEU A 9 0.88 43.50 -37.46
N ALA A 10 1.27 42.28 -37.13
CA ALA A 10 1.95 41.20 -37.85
C ALA A 10 1.64 39.86 -37.16
N ALA A 11 1.50 38.80 -37.94
CA ALA A 11 1.50 37.43 -37.44
C ALA A 11 2.93 37.02 -37.09
N LEU A 12 3.17 36.66 -35.83
CA LEU A 12 4.39 35.98 -35.41
C LEU A 12 3.99 34.63 -34.80
N GLY A 13 4.16 33.56 -35.59
CA GLY A 13 4.17 32.21 -35.06
C GLY A 13 5.44 31.99 -34.27
N ILE A 14 5.31 31.53 -33.02
CA ILE A 14 6.42 31.01 -32.23
C ILE A 14 6.13 29.54 -31.96
N ALA A 15 6.99 28.70 -32.52
CA ALA A 15 7.06 27.27 -32.26
C ALA A 15 7.39 27.04 -30.78
N LEU A 16 6.59 26.21 -30.10
CA LEU A 16 6.91 25.71 -28.77
C LEU A 16 7.94 24.57 -28.92
N ALA A 17 9.22 24.93 -28.96
CA ALA A 17 10.31 23.98 -28.86
C ALA A 17 10.57 23.65 -27.37
N CYS A 18 10.65 22.36 -27.05
CA CYS A 18 11.19 21.87 -25.78
C CYS A 18 12.64 22.37 -25.60
N ALA A 19 12.85 23.26 -24.64
CA ALA A 19 14.18 23.60 -24.15
C ALA A 19 14.08 23.88 -22.64
N GLY A 20 14.68 23.02 -21.83
CA GLY A 20 14.63 23.15 -20.38
C GLY A 20 15.40 22.09 -19.60
N CYS A 21 16.53 21.59 -20.13
CA CYS A 21 17.63 21.15 -19.27
C CYS A 21 18.29 22.41 -18.70
N GLY A 22 18.53 22.44 -17.39
CA GLY A 22 19.35 23.45 -16.72
C GLY A 22 18.56 24.61 -16.12
N ARG A 23 17.78 24.34 -15.07
CA ARG A 23 17.49 25.38 -14.08
C ARG A 23 18.63 25.37 -13.07
N ALA A 24 19.34 26.49 -12.93
CA ALA A 24 20.25 26.71 -11.82
C ALA A 24 19.44 26.70 -10.52
N ILE A 25 20.01 26.07 -9.49
CA ILE A 25 19.45 26.01 -8.15
C ILE A 25 19.25 27.45 -7.65
N ASP A 26 18.03 27.81 -7.28
CA ASP A 26 17.71 29.08 -6.65
C ASP A 26 17.93 28.94 -5.13
N PRO A 27 18.97 29.56 -4.55
CA PRO A 27 19.29 29.41 -3.13
C PRO A 27 18.29 30.12 -2.19
N SER A 28 17.20 30.69 -2.73
CA SER A 28 16.17 31.40 -1.96
C SER A 28 14.82 30.70 -1.84
N ASP A 29 14.68 29.48 -2.40
CA ASP A 29 13.47 28.65 -2.25
C ASP A 29 13.54 27.75 -1.00
N PRO A 30 12.73 27.98 0.05
CA PRO A 30 12.75 27.19 1.28
C PRO A 30 12.06 25.83 1.17
N SER A 31 11.57 25.43 -0.02
CA SER A 31 10.92 24.13 -0.24
C SER A 31 11.88 23.01 -0.71
N GLU A 32 13.13 23.35 -1.07
CA GLU A 32 14.18 22.38 -1.35
C GLU A 32 15.18 22.37 -0.18
N ASP A 33 15.04 21.42 0.76
CA ASP A 33 16.01 21.22 1.84
C ASP A 33 17.22 20.41 1.32
N PRO A 34 18.39 21.04 1.06
CA PRO A 34 19.57 20.34 0.55
C PRO A 34 20.22 19.43 1.62
N SER A 35 19.76 19.48 2.88
CA SER A 35 20.26 18.66 3.99
C SER A 35 19.82 17.19 3.91
N SER A 36 18.85 16.86 3.05
CA SER A 36 18.33 15.50 2.86
C SER A 36 19.09 14.66 1.81
N ALA A 37 20.01 15.27 1.07
CA ALA A 37 20.82 14.59 0.08
C ALA A 37 22.09 13.99 0.70
N LEU A 38 22.34 12.69 0.52
CA LEU A 38 23.66 12.12 0.79
C LEU A 38 24.73 12.90 0.01
N PRO A 39 25.92 13.16 0.60
CA PRO A 39 27.02 13.74 -0.15
C PRO A 39 27.34 12.87 -1.37
N PRO A 40 27.67 13.47 -2.52
CA PRO A 40 28.01 12.72 -3.72
C PRO A 40 29.22 11.81 -3.44
N PRO A 41 29.26 10.61 -4.02
CA PRO A 41 30.36 9.67 -3.78
C PRO A 41 31.71 10.25 -4.25
N PRO A 42 32.82 9.91 -3.60
CA PRO A 42 34.14 10.50 -3.86
C PRO A 42 34.86 9.95 -5.11
N TRP A 43 34.13 9.38 -6.08
CA TRP A 43 34.70 8.73 -7.27
C TRP A 43 33.88 9.05 -8.54
N PRO A 44 34.47 8.97 -9.75
CA PRO A 44 33.77 9.29 -10.99
C PRO A 44 32.58 8.36 -11.21
N VAL A 45 31.37 8.93 -11.21
CA VAL A 45 30.12 8.26 -11.55
C VAL A 45 29.99 8.28 -13.08
N CYS A 46 29.59 7.17 -13.71
CA CYS A 46 29.29 7.20 -15.15
C CYS A 46 28.17 8.22 -15.44
N ALA A 47 28.29 8.91 -16.58
CA ALA A 47 27.32 9.88 -17.09
C ALA A 47 25.87 9.49 -16.75
N ALA A 48 25.29 10.26 -15.82
CA ALA A 48 23.88 10.29 -15.44
C ALA A 48 23.18 8.93 -15.23
N GLN A 49 23.70 8.05 -14.37
CA GLN A 49 22.82 7.13 -13.63
C GLN A 49 23.29 6.98 -12.18
N THR A 50 22.95 7.94 -11.33
CA THR A 50 22.53 7.57 -9.97
C THR A 50 21.24 6.77 -10.12
N GLY A 51 21.37 5.46 -10.35
CA GLY A 51 20.22 4.58 -10.23
C GLY A 51 19.88 4.49 -8.76
N GLU A 52 19.10 5.43 -8.23
CA GLU A 52 18.33 5.18 -7.01
C GLU A 52 17.37 4.05 -7.37
N ALA A 53 17.82 2.80 -7.22
CA ALA A 53 16.87 1.72 -7.12
C ALA A 53 16.17 1.95 -5.79
N ARG A 54 15.01 2.63 -5.82
CA ARG A 54 13.95 2.36 -4.86
C ARG A 54 13.64 0.90 -5.12
N VAL A 55 14.31 0.02 -4.38
CA VAL A 55 14.16 -1.37 -4.69
C VAL A 55 12.78 -1.76 -4.18
N ALA A 56 11.87 -2.01 -5.11
CA ALA A 56 10.51 -2.43 -4.80
C ALA A 56 10.58 -3.57 -3.76
N PRO A 57 9.84 -3.49 -2.64
CA PRO A 57 9.81 -4.54 -1.65
C PRO A 57 9.42 -5.85 -2.33
N SER A 58 10.32 -6.83 -2.27
CA SER A 58 10.18 -8.14 -2.93
C SER A 58 9.18 -9.05 -2.23
N ARG A 59 8.54 -8.60 -1.15
CA ARG A 59 7.37 -9.26 -0.58
C ARG A 59 6.19 -8.34 -0.82
N GLY A 60 5.31 -8.75 -1.72
CA GLY A 60 4.07 -8.03 -1.96
C GLY A 60 3.19 -8.00 -0.71
N VAL A 61 2.11 -7.24 -0.78
CA VAL A 61 1.11 -7.18 0.30
C VAL A 61 -0.23 -7.66 -0.20
N ASP A 62 -0.84 -8.61 0.48
CA ASP A 62 -2.19 -9.07 0.21
C ASP A 62 -3.13 -8.53 1.30
N ILE A 63 -4.17 -7.81 0.90
CA ILE A 63 -5.11 -7.17 1.82
C ILE A 63 -6.48 -7.79 1.60
N VAL A 64 -7.05 -8.41 2.62
CA VAL A 64 -8.37 -9.07 2.55
C VAL A 64 -9.35 -8.35 3.46
N LEU A 65 -10.25 -7.59 2.86
CA LEU A 65 -11.30 -6.86 3.57
C LEU A 65 -12.58 -7.69 3.60
N SER A 66 -13.21 -7.81 4.76
CA SER A 66 -14.59 -8.26 4.88
C SER A 66 -15.45 -7.09 5.34
N VAL A 67 -16.43 -6.72 4.52
CA VAL A 67 -17.26 -5.54 4.73
C VAL A 67 -18.67 -5.98 5.03
N ASP A 68 -19.16 -5.64 6.23
CA ASP A 68 -20.56 -5.83 6.59
C ASP A 68 -21.46 -5.01 5.64
N THR A 69 -22.40 -5.72 5.00
CA THR A 69 -23.39 -5.17 4.06
C THR A 69 -24.81 -5.27 4.62
N SER A 70 -24.94 -5.42 5.94
CA SER A 70 -26.20 -5.36 6.68
C SER A 70 -26.92 -4.01 6.49
N SER A 71 -28.20 -3.94 6.89
CA SER A 71 -29.01 -2.72 6.70
C SER A 71 -28.50 -1.49 7.44
N SER A 72 -27.84 -1.65 8.59
CA SER A 72 -27.24 -0.55 9.35
C SER A 72 -26.06 0.09 8.61
N MET A 73 -25.31 -0.70 7.85
CA MET A 73 -24.06 -0.30 7.19
C MET A 73 -24.23 0.49 5.89
N THR A 74 -25.40 1.07 5.62
CA THR A 74 -25.66 1.75 4.32
C THR A 74 -24.77 2.97 4.12
N VAL A 75 -24.52 3.75 5.17
CA VAL A 75 -23.68 4.96 5.11
C VAL A 75 -22.20 4.56 5.01
N GLU A 76 -21.80 3.60 5.84
CA GLU A 76 -20.46 3.03 5.93
C GLU A 76 -20.03 2.36 4.63
N ALA A 77 -20.93 1.63 3.96
CA ALA A 77 -20.70 1.08 2.64
C ALA A 77 -20.39 2.17 1.60
N GLY A 78 -21.05 3.34 1.71
CA GLY A 78 -20.71 4.55 0.94
C GLY A 78 -19.25 4.95 1.13
N TRP A 79 -18.81 5.05 2.39
CA TRP A 79 -17.42 5.39 2.72
C TRP A 79 -16.40 4.38 2.21
N VAL A 80 -16.70 3.09 2.25
CA VAL A 80 -15.82 2.06 1.67
C VAL A 80 -15.67 2.29 0.15
N LYS A 81 -16.78 2.51 -0.56
CA LYS A 81 -16.78 2.74 -2.02
C LYS A 81 -15.96 3.98 -2.40
N ASP A 82 -16.11 5.07 -1.64
CA ASP A 82 -15.44 6.34 -1.92
C ASP A 82 -13.92 6.28 -1.70
N ASN A 83 -13.45 5.41 -0.80
CA ASN A 83 -12.07 5.42 -0.34
C ASN A 83 -11.18 4.30 -0.91
N LEU A 84 -11.72 3.17 -1.36
CA LEU A 84 -10.90 2.02 -1.77
C LEU A 84 -9.92 2.34 -2.92
N ASN A 85 -10.33 3.16 -3.88
CA ASN A 85 -9.43 3.61 -4.95
C ASN A 85 -8.31 4.53 -4.43
N ALA A 86 -8.59 5.41 -3.47
CA ALA A 86 -7.57 6.26 -2.87
C ALA A 86 -6.61 5.45 -1.98
N PHE A 87 -7.15 4.51 -1.20
CA PHE A 87 -6.40 3.54 -0.40
C PHE A 87 -5.40 2.74 -1.26
N ALA A 88 -5.86 2.18 -2.38
CA ALA A 88 -4.98 1.43 -3.28
C ALA A 88 -3.92 2.31 -3.95
N ARG A 89 -4.26 3.56 -4.33
CA ARG A 89 -3.27 4.52 -4.84
C ARG A 89 -2.21 4.86 -3.80
N TYR A 90 -2.59 5.09 -2.54
CA TYR A 90 -1.63 5.37 -1.48
C TYR A 90 -0.57 4.26 -1.35
N ILE A 91 -1.00 2.99 -1.37
CA ILE A 91 -0.08 1.85 -1.28
C ILE A 91 0.78 1.75 -2.55
N ALA A 92 0.19 1.98 -3.72
CA ALA A 92 0.92 2.01 -5.00
C ALA A 92 2.02 3.08 -5.00
N ASP A 93 1.75 4.27 -4.44
CA ASP A 93 2.69 5.39 -4.37
C ASP A 93 3.88 5.11 -3.44
N GLN A 94 3.77 4.09 -2.57
CA GLN A 94 4.90 3.57 -1.77
C GLN A 94 5.72 2.52 -2.52
N ASP A 95 5.46 2.31 -3.81
CA ASP A 95 6.12 1.31 -4.67
C ASP A 95 5.93 -0.13 -4.18
N ILE A 96 4.83 -0.39 -3.45
CA ILE A 96 4.51 -1.70 -2.88
C ILE A 96 3.67 -2.52 -3.86
N ASP A 97 4.09 -3.77 -4.10
CA ASP A 97 3.36 -4.71 -4.93
C ASP A 97 2.12 -5.28 -4.19
N TYR A 98 0.98 -4.61 -4.30
CA TYR A 98 -0.23 -4.97 -3.54
C TYR A 98 -1.28 -5.77 -4.31
N ARG A 99 -2.09 -6.54 -3.58
CA ARG A 99 -3.34 -7.16 -4.04
C ARG A 99 -4.43 -6.89 -3.01
N VAL A 100 -5.64 -6.58 -3.47
CA VAL A 100 -6.81 -6.33 -2.60
C VAL A 100 -7.89 -7.36 -2.91
N VAL A 101 -8.39 -7.99 -1.85
CA VAL A 101 -9.59 -8.82 -1.88
C VAL A 101 -10.67 -8.10 -1.08
N VAL A 102 -11.88 -8.01 -1.63
CA VAL A 102 -13.07 -7.56 -0.90
C VAL A 102 -14.06 -8.71 -0.84
N VAL A 103 -14.42 -9.12 0.38
CA VAL A 103 -15.50 -10.06 0.69
C VAL A 103 -16.70 -9.25 1.15
N ALA A 104 -17.65 -9.03 0.25
CA ALA A 104 -18.84 -8.21 0.49
C ALA A 104 -19.89 -8.50 -0.60
N GLU A 105 -21.17 -8.16 -0.34
CA GLU A 105 -22.20 -8.16 -1.39
C GLU A 105 -21.75 -7.22 -2.52
N ARG A 106 -21.75 -7.69 -3.77
CA ARG A 106 -21.33 -6.88 -4.91
C ARG A 106 -22.37 -5.82 -5.23
N GLY A 107 -21.87 -4.58 -5.42
CA GLY A 107 -22.62 -3.43 -5.92
C GLY A 107 -22.97 -3.54 -7.41
N ASP A 108 -23.72 -2.58 -7.94
CA ASP A 108 -23.75 -2.28 -9.38
C ASP A 108 -23.18 -0.89 -9.65
N THR A 109 -22.96 -0.62 -10.93
CA THR A 109 -22.50 0.66 -11.46
C THR A 109 -23.62 1.68 -11.63
N ARG A 110 -24.87 1.36 -11.27
CA ARG A 110 -25.99 2.29 -11.48
C ARG A 110 -25.84 3.43 -10.48
N PRO A 111 -25.84 4.70 -10.95
CA PRO A 111 -25.80 5.84 -10.04
C PRO A 111 -26.94 5.73 -9.03
N ILE A 112 -26.63 5.88 -7.74
CA ILE A 112 -27.66 6.10 -6.74
C ILE A 112 -28.27 7.46 -7.08
N ALA A 113 -29.52 7.47 -7.57
CA ALA A 113 -30.26 8.71 -7.73
C ALA A 113 -30.22 9.46 -6.40
N LYS A 114 -29.77 10.71 -6.43
CA LYS A 114 -29.62 11.60 -5.27
C LYS A 114 -30.95 11.60 -4.50
N LEU A 115 -30.97 11.00 -3.30
CA LEU A 115 -32.15 11.01 -2.45
C LEU A 115 -32.48 12.47 -2.10
N PRO A 116 -33.72 12.94 -2.33
CA PRO A 116 -34.19 14.14 -1.67
C PRO A 116 -34.22 13.85 -0.16
N SER A 117 -33.43 14.60 0.59
CA SER A 117 -33.47 14.59 2.06
C SER A 117 -34.87 15.00 2.52
N GLY A 118 -35.66 14.03 2.97
CA GLY A 118 -37.00 14.24 3.52
C GLY A 118 -38.12 14.03 2.50
N GLY A 119 -38.77 12.88 2.54
CA GLY A 119 -39.96 12.64 1.73
C GLY A 119 -40.53 11.25 1.96
N VAL A 120 -41.59 11.18 2.75
CA VAL A 120 -42.42 9.98 2.89
C VAL A 120 -43.23 9.84 1.60
N GLY A 121 -42.91 8.83 0.78
CA GLY A 121 -43.66 8.47 -0.41
C GLY A 121 -43.04 8.96 -1.73
N GLY A 122 -42.61 8.00 -2.56
CA GLY A 122 -42.21 8.25 -3.95
C GLY A 122 -41.07 7.35 -4.40
N GLU A 123 -41.42 6.31 -5.16
CA GLU A 123 -40.56 5.34 -5.84
C GLU A 123 -39.66 4.46 -4.95
N VAL A 124 -40.08 3.20 -4.79
CA VAL A 124 -39.21 2.13 -4.31
C VAL A 124 -38.12 1.91 -5.36
N VAL A 125 -37.00 2.60 -5.23
CA VAL A 125 -35.76 2.17 -5.87
C VAL A 125 -35.37 0.86 -5.19
N THR A 126 -35.80 -0.26 -5.76
CA THR A 126 -35.48 -1.62 -5.34
C THR A 126 -34.02 -1.98 -5.63
N SER A 127 -33.07 -1.04 -5.53
CA SER A 127 -31.66 -1.41 -5.65
C SER A 127 -31.20 -1.98 -4.30
N SER A 128 -31.31 -3.30 -4.20
CA SER A 128 -30.50 -4.14 -3.29
C SER A 128 -29.02 -3.70 -3.22
N ASN A 129 -28.54 -2.97 -4.23
CA ASN A 129 -27.20 -2.44 -4.38
C ASN A 129 -26.77 -1.21 -3.57
N ARG A 130 -27.62 -0.55 -2.76
CA ARG A 130 -27.12 0.61 -1.98
C ARG A 130 -26.03 0.23 -0.98
N ARG A 131 -26.10 -0.99 -0.44
CA ARG A 131 -25.15 -1.56 0.53
C ARG A 131 -24.06 -2.39 -0.12
N GLY A 132 -24.32 -2.90 -1.33
CA GLY A 132 -23.31 -3.59 -2.11
C GLY A 132 -22.10 -2.69 -2.38
N ILE A 133 -20.92 -3.29 -2.34
CA ILE A 133 -19.66 -2.59 -2.60
C ILE A 133 -19.40 -2.66 -4.11
N CYS A 134 -19.34 -1.51 -4.76
CA CYS A 134 -18.85 -1.41 -6.13
C CYS A 134 -17.53 -0.63 -6.11
N VAL A 135 -16.46 -1.28 -6.56
CA VAL A 135 -15.16 -0.63 -6.75
C VAL A 135 -14.95 -0.45 -8.26
N PRO A 136 -15.02 0.78 -8.79
CA PRO A 136 -14.70 1.02 -10.19
C PRO A 136 -13.18 1.03 -10.41
N ALA A 137 -12.79 1.14 -11.68
CA ALA A 137 -11.42 1.45 -12.07
C ALA A 137 -10.89 2.71 -11.34
N PRO A 138 -9.58 2.80 -11.05
CA PRO A 138 -8.51 1.91 -11.51
C PRO A 138 -8.29 0.62 -10.71
N LEU A 139 -8.81 0.52 -9.48
CA LEU A 139 -8.60 -0.69 -8.66
C LEU A 139 -9.43 -1.86 -9.18
N GLY A 140 -10.75 -1.66 -9.29
CA GLY A 140 -11.68 -2.67 -9.77
C GLY A 140 -11.80 -2.70 -11.30
N GLY A 141 -12.47 -3.74 -11.79
CA GLY A 141 -12.73 -3.94 -13.21
C GLY A 141 -14.04 -3.29 -13.70
N PRO A 142 -14.35 -3.46 -14.99
CA PRO A 142 -15.64 -3.05 -15.54
C PRO A 142 -16.80 -3.72 -14.79
N ASN A 143 -17.93 -3.02 -14.68
CA ASN A 143 -19.14 -3.52 -14.00
C ASN A 143 -18.91 -3.97 -12.55
N CYS A 144 -18.09 -3.24 -11.80
CA CYS A 144 -17.68 -3.60 -10.44
C CYS A 144 -17.00 -4.98 -10.38
N GLY A 145 -16.36 -5.40 -11.48
CA GLY A 145 -15.68 -6.68 -11.64
C GLY A 145 -14.31 -6.73 -10.98
N ASP A 146 -13.62 -7.85 -11.16
CA ASP A 146 -12.23 -8.01 -10.74
C ASP A 146 -11.29 -7.15 -11.60
N GLY A 147 -10.18 -6.72 -11.01
CA GLY A 147 -9.08 -6.03 -11.68
C GLY A 147 -7.77 -6.82 -11.53
N PRO A 148 -6.67 -6.39 -12.19
CA PRO A 148 -5.38 -7.09 -12.10
C PRO A 148 -4.83 -7.23 -10.68
N ARG A 149 -5.16 -6.27 -9.80
CA ARG A 149 -4.78 -6.21 -8.38
C ARG A 149 -5.98 -6.28 -7.43
N PHE A 150 -7.17 -6.62 -7.94
CA PHE A 150 -8.41 -6.61 -7.18
C PHE A 150 -9.27 -7.85 -7.44
N ARG A 151 -9.70 -8.51 -6.36
CA ARG A 151 -10.65 -9.62 -6.39
C ARG A 151 -11.85 -9.29 -5.53
N HIS A 152 -13.05 -9.36 -6.09
CA HIS A 152 -14.30 -9.21 -5.33
C HIS A 152 -14.94 -10.58 -5.15
N VAL A 153 -15.01 -11.04 -3.90
CA VAL A 153 -15.76 -12.24 -3.49
C VAL A 153 -17.17 -11.82 -3.10
N ASP A 154 -18.12 -12.08 -4.00
CA ASP A 154 -19.51 -11.64 -3.88
C ASP A 154 -20.26 -12.47 -2.84
N ARG A 155 -20.27 -11.98 -1.61
CA ARG A 155 -20.91 -12.63 -0.47
C ARG A 155 -21.48 -11.59 0.45
N ARG A 156 -22.78 -11.67 0.69
CA ARG A 156 -23.44 -10.88 1.72
C ARG A 156 -22.83 -11.20 3.09
N VAL A 157 -22.36 -10.17 3.77
CA VAL A 157 -21.84 -10.23 5.14
C VAL A 157 -22.91 -9.57 6.02
N ASP A 158 -23.42 -10.31 7.01
CA ASP A 158 -24.42 -9.82 7.96
C ASP A 158 -23.77 -9.73 9.36
N GLY A 159 -22.93 -8.72 9.59
CA GLY A 159 -22.29 -8.40 10.87
C GLY A 159 -21.05 -9.23 11.29
N ASP A 160 -20.95 -10.50 10.88
CA ASP A 160 -19.89 -11.43 11.32
C ASP A 160 -18.76 -11.61 10.28
N ALA A 161 -17.93 -10.56 10.12
CA ALA A 161 -16.85 -10.52 9.15
C ALA A 161 -15.86 -11.71 9.27
N LEU A 162 -15.62 -12.26 10.47
CA LEU A 162 -14.68 -13.38 10.65
C LEU A 162 -15.14 -14.65 9.92
N LYS A 163 -16.42 -14.99 10.04
CA LYS A 163 -16.98 -16.13 9.29
C LYS A 163 -16.84 -15.94 7.79
N HIS A 164 -17.02 -14.72 7.31
CA HIS A 164 -16.99 -14.44 5.88
C HIS A 164 -15.56 -14.44 5.32
N LEU A 165 -14.57 -13.96 6.08
CA LEU A 165 -13.16 -14.12 5.75
C LEU A 165 -12.78 -15.60 5.60
N VAL A 166 -13.14 -16.44 6.58
CA VAL A 166 -12.82 -17.88 6.56
C VAL A 166 -13.57 -18.60 5.43
N ALA A 167 -14.89 -18.45 5.35
CA ALA A 167 -15.71 -19.18 4.38
C ALA A 167 -15.45 -18.73 2.93
N GLY A 168 -15.03 -17.48 2.71
CA GLY A 168 -14.69 -16.96 1.39
C GLY A 168 -13.30 -17.38 0.91
N TYR A 169 -12.49 -18.03 1.74
CA TYR A 169 -11.09 -18.33 1.43
C TYR A 169 -10.91 -19.07 0.11
N GLN A 170 -11.75 -20.06 -0.19
CA GLN A 170 -11.66 -20.81 -1.45
C GLN A 170 -11.83 -19.93 -2.69
N ASP A 171 -12.56 -18.81 -2.58
CA ASP A 171 -12.86 -17.90 -3.68
C ASP A 171 -11.71 -16.89 -3.96
N TYR A 172 -10.84 -16.67 -2.97
CA TYR A 172 -9.72 -15.73 -3.09
C TYR A 172 -8.33 -16.35 -2.89
N ARG A 173 -8.20 -17.61 -2.45
CA ARG A 173 -6.89 -18.23 -2.16
C ARG A 173 -5.93 -18.25 -3.34
N SER A 174 -6.44 -18.45 -4.56
CA SER A 174 -5.62 -18.44 -5.77
C SER A 174 -5.11 -17.05 -6.14
N PHE A 175 -5.70 -16.00 -5.54
CA PHE A 175 -5.30 -14.62 -5.70
C PHE A 175 -4.26 -14.21 -4.65
N LEU A 176 -4.12 -14.96 -3.57
CA LEU A 176 -3.10 -14.73 -2.55
C LEU A 176 -1.72 -15.25 -2.99
N ARG A 177 -0.68 -14.77 -2.32
CA ARG A 177 0.72 -15.12 -2.52
C ARG A 177 1.30 -15.63 -1.21
N ALA A 178 1.97 -16.77 -1.26
CA ALA A 178 2.56 -17.40 -0.08
C ALA A 178 3.69 -16.55 0.55
N ASP A 179 4.34 -15.71 -0.24
CA ASP A 179 5.46 -14.86 0.15
C ASP A 179 5.05 -13.41 0.46
N ALA A 180 3.77 -13.06 0.34
CA ALA A 180 3.25 -11.74 0.67
C ALA A 180 2.92 -11.61 2.16
N SER A 181 3.18 -10.42 2.72
CA SER A 181 2.56 -10.05 4.00
C SER A 181 1.05 -9.98 3.82
N THR A 182 0.28 -10.62 4.70
CA THR A 182 -1.19 -10.57 4.64
C THR A 182 -1.78 -9.68 5.73
N SER A 183 -2.64 -8.75 5.33
CA SER A 183 -3.47 -7.94 6.23
C SER A 183 -4.96 -8.29 6.06
N PHE A 184 -5.60 -8.74 7.13
CA PHE A 184 -7.06 -8.84 7.20
C PHE A 184 -7.67 -7.55 7.72
N VAL A 185 -8.83 -7.16 7.20
CA VAL A 185 -9.58 -6.00 7.68
C VAL A 185 -11.04 -6.36 7.86
N ALA A 186 -11.55 -6.26 9.08
CA ALA A 186 -12.99 -6.33 9.33
C ALA A 186 -13.59 -4.92 9.38
N ILE A 187 -14.67 -4.69 8.62
CA ILE A 187 -15.45 -3.45 8.66
C ILE A 187 -16.88 -3.84 9.05
N SER A 188 -17.31 -3.47 10.26
CA SER A 188 -18.62 -3.88 10.80
C SER A 188 -19.09 -2.91 11.89
N ASP A 189 -20.39 -2.68 11.97
CA ASP A 189 -21.01 -1.96 13.08
C ASP A 189 -21.48 -2.89 14.22
N ASP A 190 -21.30 -4.21 14.06
CA ASP A 190 -21.55 -5.23 15.08
C ASP A 190 -20.22 -5.86 15.59
N ASP A 191 -20.33 -6.90 16.40
CA ASP A 191 -19.24 -7.76 16.84
C ASP A 191 -19.36 -9.17 16.23
N SER A 192 -18.25 -9.89 16.21
CA SER A 192 -18.27 -11.29 15.78
C SER A 192 -18.94 -12.18 16.84
N SER A 193 -19.77 -13.12 16.39
CA SER A 193 -20.32 -14.17 17.27
C SER A 193 -19.30 -15.27 17.60
N LYS A 194 -18.14 -15.25 16.94
CA LYS A 194 -17.01 -16.16 17.17
C LYS A 194 -15.94 -15.45 18.00
N PRO A 195 -15.28 -16.16 18.94
CA PRO A 195 -14.15 -15.60 19.68
C PRO A 195 -12.90 -15.49 18.80
N PRO A 196 -11.89 -14.67 19.16
CA PRO A 196 -10.62 -14.56 18.43
C PRO A 196 -9.94 -15.90 18.18
N ALA A 197 -9.92 -16.78 19.19
CA ALA A 197 -9.31 -18.11 19.11
C ALA A 197 -9.94 -18.99 18.02
N TRP A 198 -11.23 -18.83 17.75
CA TRP A 198 -11.87 -19.55 16.64
C TRP A 198 -11.28 -19.11 15.31
N PHE A 199 -11.12 -17.81 15.09
CA PHE A 199 -10.55 -17.29 13.84
C PHE A 199 -9.09 -17.70 13.68
N GLU A 200 -8.27 -17.59 14.73
CA GLU A 200 -6.88 -18.03 14.74
C GLU A 200 -6.76 -19.53 14.35
N GLN A 201 -7.61 -20.39 14.92
CA GLN A 201 -7.66 -21.82 14.57
C GLN A 201 -8.08 -22.07 13.12
N GLN A 202 -9.10 -21.35 12.63
CA GLN A 202 -9.54 -21.49 11.25
C GLN A 202 -8.45 -21.04 10.28
N ILE A 203 -7.85 -19.87 10.50
CA ILE A 203 -6.80 -19.32 9.64
C ILE A 203 -5.57 -20.23 9.60
N ALA A 204 -5.15 -20.79 10.75
CA ALA A 204 -4.03 -21.72 10.81
C ALA A 204 -4.27 -23.04 10.05
N ALA A 205 -5.54 -23.43 9.84
CA ALA A 205 -5.92 -24.63 9.09
C ALA A 205 -6.02 -24.40 7.57
N LEU A 206 -5.93 -23.15 7.10
CA LEU A 206 -6.00 -22.83 5.67
C LEU A 206 -4.63 -23.05 5.01
N GLY A 207 -4.62 -23.84 3.93
CA GLY A 207 -3.45 -24.08 3.09
C GLY A 207 -3.67 -23.58 1.65
N ASP A 208 -2.63 -23.66 0.82
CA ASP A 208 -2.66 -23.30 -0.61
C ASP A 208 -3.21 -21.90 -0.95
N PRO A 209 -2.48 -20.81 -0.62
CA PRO A 209 -1.13 -20.79 -0.03
C PRO A 209 -1.09 -20.80 1.51
N GLY A 210 -2.24 -20.68 2.18
CA GLY A 210 -2.31 -20.43 3.61
C GLY A 210 -1.68 -19.09 4.02
N PHE A 211 -1.23 -19.01 5.28
CA PHE A 211 -0.58 -17.83 5.86
C PHE A 211 0.68 -18.24 6.64
N PRO A 212 1.70 -18.80 5.98
CA PRO A 212 2.86 -19.41 6.65
C PRO A 212 3.68 -18.41 7.48
N ASP A 213 3.72 -17.14 7.05
CA ASP A 213 4.41 -16.05 7.76
C ASP A 213 3.47 -15.31 8.75
N GLY A 214 2.26 -15.84 8.97
CA GLY A 214 1.22 -15.22 9.79
C GLY A 214 0.44 -14.13 9.06
N TYR A 215 -0.27 -13.29 9.82
CA TYR A 215 -1.08 -12.19 9.30
C TYR A 215 -1.18 -11.05 10.32
N THR A 216 -1.48 -9.86 9.84
CA THR A 216 -1.91 -8.72 10.66
C THR A 216 -3.41 -8.52 10.51
N PHE A 217 -4.13 -8.27 11.60
CA PHE A 217 -5.56 -8.01 11.58
C PHE A 217 -5.81 -6.53 11.93
N HIS A 218 -6.64 -5.85 11.15
CA HIS A 218 -7.10 -4.49 11.42
C HIS A 218 -8.63 -4.49 11.49
N SER A 219 -9.20 -3.48 12.12
CA SER A 219 -10.65 -3.40 12.31
C SER A 219 -11.16 -1.97 12.21
N ILE A 220 -12.22 -1.75 11.43
CA ILE A 220 -13.03 -0.52 11.44
C ILE A 220 -14.37 -0.87 12.08
N VAL A 221 -14.51 -0.63 13.38
CA VAL A 221 -15.61 -1.18 14.21
C VAL A 221 -16.10 -0.21 15.27
N GLY A 222 -17.18 -0.58 15.98
CA GLY A 222 -17.65 0.15 17.16
C GLY A 222 -16.59 0.16 18.27
N VAL A 223 -15.98 1.32 18.54
CA VAL A 223 -14.93 1.53 19.56
C VAL A 223 -15.15 2.86 20.28
N GLY A 224 -14.96 2.84 21.59
CA GLY A 224 -15.09 4.02 22.45
C GLY A 224 -15.54 3.64 23.86
N ALA A 225 -15.94 4.64 24.64
CA ALA A 225 -16.27 4.48 26.05
C ALA A 225 -17.61 3.78 26.31
N ASP A 226 -18.52 3.76 25.32
CA ASP A 226 -19.80 3.05 25.45
C ASP A 226 -19.54 1.53 25.53
N PRO A 227 -19.87 0.87 26.64
CA PRO A 227 -19.53 -0.53 26.83
C PRO A 227 -20.34 -1.49 25.95
N LEU A 228 -21.50 -1.07 25.43
CA LEU A 228 -22.39 -1.89 24.63
C LEU A 228 -22.15 -1.68 23.14
N ARG A 229 -22.07 -0.41 22.70
CA ARG A 229 -22.01 -0.02 21.28
C ARG A 229 -20.62 0.42 20.85
N GLY A 230 -19.77 0.83 21.78
CA GLY A 230 -18.48 1.46 21.48
C GLY A 230 -18.64 2.92 21.02
N CYS A 231 -19.51 3.19 20.05
CA CYS A 231 -19.80 4.54 19.55
C CYS A 231 -21.24 4.70 19.03
N ALA A 232 -21.63 5.94 18.69
CA ALA A 232 -23.03 6.35 18.54
C ALA A 232 -23.83 5.64 17.43
N THR A 233 -23.19 5.34 16.28
CA THR A 233 -23.87 4.72 15.13
C THR A 233 -23.72 3.20 15.10
N ALA A 234 -22.82 2.62 15.89
CA ALA A 234 -22.55 1.18 15.87
C ALA A 234 -23.65 0.37 16.56
N ALA A 235 -24.10 -0.75 16.00
CA ALA A 235 -25.01 -1.67 16.67
C ALA A 235 -24.41 -2.27 17.95
N ARG A 236 -23.15 -2.74 17.91
CA ARG A 236 -22.43 -3.30 19.04
C ARG A 236 -20.96 -2.88 19.01
N ALA A 237 -20.32 -2.88 20.18
CA ALA A 237 -18.88 -2.71 20.28
C ALA A 237 -18.19 -3.93 19.62
N GLY A 238 -17.32 -3.70 18.65
CA GLY A 238 -16.61 -4.76 17.92
C GLY A 238 -15.45 -5.38 18.71
N ARG A 239 -15.70 -5.84 19.94
CA ARG A 239 -14.66 -6.23 20.91
C ARG A 239 -13.79 -7.39 20.43
N VAL A 240 -14.37 -8.37 19.75
CA VAL A 240 -13.63 -9.50 19.17
C VAL A 240 -12.63 -8.99 18.14
N TYR A 241 -13.09 -8.13 17.23
CA TYR A 241 -12.24 -7.55 16.19
C TYR A 241 -11.12 -6.72 16.79
N GLN A 242 -11.43 -5.90 17.80
CA GLN A 242 -10.43 -5.12 18.51
C GLN A 242 -9.36 -5.99 19.20
N GLU A 243 -9.77 -7.13 19.77
CA GLU A 243 -8.82 -8.07 20.39
C GLU A 243 -7.90 -8.71 19.35
N LEU A 244 -8.43 -9.16 18.21
CA LEU A 244 -7.62 -9.68 17.10
C LEU A 244 -6.64 -8.65 16.58
N SER A 245 -7.09 -7.40 16.40
CA SER A 245 -6.21 -6.31 15.97
C SER A 245 -5.04 -6.13 16.93
N ARG A 246 -5.31 -6.04 18.24
CA ARG A 246 -4.24 -5.94 19.26
C ARG A 246 -3.31 -7.15 19.29
N LYS A 247 -3.86 -8.37 19.23
CA LYS A 247 -3.08 -9.61 19.28
C LYS A 247 -2.11 -9.76 18.11
N THR A 248 -2.50 -9.27 16.94
CA THR A 248 -1.72 -9.38 15.70
C THR A 248 -0.87 -8.13 15.41
N GLY A 249 -0.87 -7.15 16.32
CA GLY A 249 -0.14 -5.88 16.15
C GLY A 249 -0.75 -4.93 15.12
N GLY A 250 -2.01 -5.15 14.71
CA GLY A 250 -2.74 -4.24 13.84
C GLY A 250 -3.61 -3.24 14.59
N SER A 251 -4.34 -2.46 13.81
CA SER A 251 -4.89 -1.16 14.24
C SER A 251 -6.41 -1.19 14.32
N VAL A 252 -6.95 -0.43 15.26
CA VAL A 252 -8.39 -0.28 15.49
C VAL A 252 -8.83 1.13 15.10
N PHE A 253 -9.81 1.21 14.21
CA PHE A 253 -10.42 2.45 13.76
C PHE A 253 -11.92 2.50 14.09
N PRO A 254 -12.46 3.69 14.40
CA PRO A 254 -13.88 3.84 14.69
C PRO A 254 -14.74 3.85 13.43
N VAL A 255 -15.73 2.96 13.39
CA VAL A 255 -16.75 2.90 12.33
C VAL A 255 -17.64 4.15 12.32
N CYS A 256 -17.90 4.75 13.48
CA CYS A 256 -18.81 5.89 13.62
C CYS A 256 -18.26 7.24 13.11
N ARG A 257 -17.12 7.26 12.43
CA ARG A 257 -16.60 8.50 11.81
C ARG A 257 -17.49 8.92 10.65
N THR A 258 -17.63 10.22 10.46
CA THR A 258 -18.36 10.83 9.35
C THR A 258 -17.45 11.16 8.15
N ASP A 259 -16.14 10.99 8.30
CA ASP A 259 -15.15 11.04 7.21
C ASP A 259 -14.15 9.89 7.41
N TRP A 260 -14.11 8.97 6.44
CA TRP A 260 -13.25 7.79 6.49
C TRP A 260 -11.95 7.97 5.69
N ARG A 261 -11.72 9.11 5.02
CA ARG A 261 -10.43 9.34 4.34
C ARG A 261 -9.25 9.21 5.29
N PRO A 262 -9.23 9.85 6.48
CA PRO A 262 -8.11 9.69 7.43
C PRO A 262 -8.00 8.26 7.97
N THR A 263 -9.11 7.53 8.05
CA THR A 263 -9.13 6.12 8.48
C THR A 263 -8.45 5.23 7.44
N PHE A 264 -8.79 5.37 6.16
CA PHE A 264 -8.18 4.58 5.09
C PHE A 264 -6.72 4.97 4.83
N GLU A 265 -6.36 6.24 4.94
CA GLU A 265 -4.94 6.65 4.87
C GLU A 265 -4.12 6.05 6.02
N ALA A 266 -4.65 6.06 7.24
CA ALA A 266 -3.99 5.44 8.38
C ALA A 266 -3.89 3.93 8.20
N LEU A 267 -4.96 3.26 7.77
CA LEU A 267 -4.93 1.83 7.45
C LEU A 267 -3.87 1.52 6.37
N ALA A 268 -3.76 2.34 5.33
CA ALA A 268 -2.77 2.15 4.28
C ALA A 268 -1.33 2.24 4.83
N ARG A 269 -1.06 3.19 5.72
CA ARG A 269 0.23 3.29 6.43
C ARG A 269 0.54 2.05 7.26
N GLU A 270 -0.45 1.50 7.94
CA GLU A 270 -0.28 0.33 8.79
C GLU A 270 -0.04 -0.94 7.95
N VAL A 271 -0.73 -1.07 6.81
CA VAL A 271 -0.48 -2.12 5.82
C VAL A 271 0.93 -2.01 5.22
N VAL A 272 1.36 -0.80 4.87
CA VAL A 272 2.72 -0.51 4.40
C VAL A 272 3.75 -0.93 5.46
N LYS A 273 3.51 -0.61 6.73
CA LYS A 273 4.39 -1.00 7.83
C LYS A 273 4.45 -2.51 8.02
N ALA A 274 3.31 -3.21 7.92
CA ALA A 274 3.24 -4.67 8.01
C ALA A 274 3.94 -5.37 6.82
N SER A 275 4.12 -4.66 5.71
CA SER A 275 4.97 -5.09 4.61
C SER A 275 6.43 -4.97 5.03
N LYS A 276 6.96 -6.03 5.67
CA LYS A 276 8.38 -6.07 6.00
C LYS A 276 9.18 -5.93 4.72
N PRO A 277 10.12 -4.98 4.63
CA PRO A 277 10.98 -4.87 3.48
C PRO A 277 11.76 -6.20 3.32
N PRO A 278 12.00 -6.68 2.09
CA PRO A 278 12.68 -7.95 1.90
C PRO A 278 14.13 -7.91 2.41
N CYS A 279 14.68 -9.08 2.71
CA CYS A 279 16.11 -9.20 3.05
C CYS A 279 17.03 -9.18 1.83
N ALA A 280 16.49 -9.19 0.61
CA ALA A 280 17.26 -9.23 -0.62
C ALA A 280 16.61 -8.39 -1.70
N TYR A 281 17.46 -7.72 -2.47
CA TYR A 281 17.08 -6.68 -3.40
C TYR A 281 17.84 -6.89 -4.70
N ARG A 282 17.11 -7.00 -5.82
CA ARG A 282 17.72 -7.20 -7.14
C ARG A 282 18.36 -5.89 -7.60
N LEU A 283 19.62 -5.96 -8.01
CA LEU A 283 20.29 -4.85 -8.68
C LEU A 283 19.72 -4.71 -10.10
N PRO A 284 19.56 -3.47 -10.61
CA PRO A 284 19.10 -3.24 -11.97
C PRO A 284 20.11 -3.82 -12.98
N VAL A 285 19.61 -4.18 -14.16
CA VAL A 285 20.46 -4.64 -15.26
C VAL A 285 21.26 -3.44 -15.78
N PRO A 286 22.60 -3.50 -15.85
CA PRO A 286 23.41 -2.42 -16.41
C PRO A 286 23.05 -2.19 -17.88
N PRO A 287 23.18 -0.96 -18.42
CA PRO A 287 23.05 -0.72 -19.86
C PRO A 287 24.01 -1.58 -20.68
N ASP A 288 23.69 -1.81 -21.96
CA ASP A 288 24.54 -2.61 -22.85
C ASP A 288 25.99 -2.09 -22.88
N GLY A 289 26.95 -3.01 -22.82
CA GLY A 289 28.37 -2.70 -22.78
C GLY A 289 28.88 -2.15 -21.44
N LYS A 290 28.06 -2.17 -20.37
CA LYS A 290 28.44 -1.76 -19.02
C LYS A 290 28.35 -2.93 -18.03
N SER A 291 29.14 -2.88 -16.95
CA SER A 291 29.03 -3.77 -15.79
C SER A 291 28.98 -2.96 -14.49
N ILE A 292 28.28 -3.45 -13.46
CA ILE A 292 28.28 -2.80 -12.15
C ILE A 292 29.66 -2.96 -11.50
N GLN A 293 30.20 -1.89 -10.92
CA GLN A 293 31.39 -1.92 -10.08
C GLN A 293 31.04 -2.44 -8.69
N PRO A 294 31.42 -3.68 -8.32
CA PRO A 294 30.93 -4.25 -7.08
C PRO A 294 31.40 -3.46 -5.87
N ARG A 295 32.63 -2.93 -5.87
CA ARG A 295 33.21 -2.14 -4.75
C ARG A 295 32.57 -0.76 -4.55
N GLN A 296 31.84 -0.27 -5.54
CA GLN A 296 31.18 1.02 -5.51
C GLN A 296 29.69 0.92 -5.13
N ILE A 297 29.19 -0.30 -4.87
CA ILE A 297 27.84 -0.46 -4.30
C ILE A 297 27.82 0.13 -2.89
N ARG A 298 26.82 0.98 -2.65
CA ARG A 298 26.47 1.58 -1.37
C ARG A 298 24.98 1.39 -1.17
N VAL A 299 24.60 1.08 0.07
CA VAL A 299 23.19 0.92 0.44
C VAL A 299 22.92 1.81 1.61
N SER A 300 21.90 2.65 1.52
CA SER A 300 21.38 3.42 2.64
C SER A 300 19.95 3.02 2.95
N TYR A 301 19.64 3.01 4.25
CA TYR A 301 18.32 2.80 4.80
C TYR A 301 17.81 4.12 5.38
N LEU A 302 16.61 4.54 4.96
CA LEU A 302 15.94 5.75 5.41
C LEU A 302 14.67 5.34 6.16
N ALA A 303 14.76 5.21 7.49
CA ALA A 303 13.59 4.89 8.34
C ALA A 303 12.70 6.14 8.55
N ASP A 304 13.32 7.27 8.91
CA ASP A 304 12.61 8.52 9.30
C ASP A 304 13.15 9.74 8.51
N GLY A 305 13.53 9.54 7.25
CA GLY A 305 14.14 10.57 6.41
C GLY A 305 15.63 10.82 6.66
N GLN A 306 16.20 10.28 7.73
CA GLN A 306 17.65 10.29 7.97
C GLN A 306 18.31 9.08 7.29
N PRO A 307 19.21 9.29 6.31
CA PRO A 307 19.87 8.20 5.61
C PRO A 307 20.98 7.60 6.47
N GLU A 308 20.85 6.30 6.76
CA GLU A 308 21.91 5.52 7.39
C GLU A 308 22.61 4.62 6.37
N LEU A 309 23.92 4.76 6.25
CA LEU A 309 24.72 3.92 5.36
C LEU A 309 24.96 2.55 6.00
N LEU A 310 24.59 1.48 5.30
CA LEU A 310 24.84 0.12 5.73
C LEU A 310 26.28 -0.29 5.43
N GLN A 311 26.92 -1.00 6.36
CA GLN A 311 28.25 -1.57 6.20
C GLN A 311 28.23 -2.73 5.19
N ARG A 312 29.14 -2.73 4.21
CA ARG A 312 29.33 -3.92 3.37
C ARG A 312 30.20 -4.96 4.08
N VAL A 313 29.77 -6.21 4.06
CA VAL A 313 30.57 -7.40 4.40
C VAL A 313 30.79 -8.25 3.15
N GLU A 314 31.82 -9.09 3.15
CA GLU A 314 32.23 -9.84 1.96
C GLU A 314 31.22 -10.92 1.55
N SER A 315 30.55 -11.53 2.53
CA SER A 315 29.60 -12.63 2.31
C SER A 315 28.66 -12.77 3.50
N ALA A 316 27.72 -13.71 3.41
CA ALA A 316 26.84 -14.08 4.52
C ALA A 316 27.62 -14.45 5.81
N ALA A 317 28.79 -15.10 5.68
CA ALA A 317 29.64 -15.43 6.83
C ALA A 317 30.20 -14.17 7.51
N GLY A 318 30.47 -13.12 6.73
CA GLY A 318 30.94 -11.82 7.24
C GLY A 318 29.93 -11.12 8.15
N CYS A 319 28.64 -11.49 8.10
CA CYS A 319 27.63 -10.94 9.00
C CYS A 319 27.91 -11.25 10.47
N ALA A 320 28.60 -12.35 10.78
CA ALA A 320 28.96 -12.71 12.15
C ALA A 320 30.04 -11.78 12.74
N ALA A 321 30.82 -11.11 11.90
CA ALA A 321 31.85 -10.16 12.32
C ALA A 321 31.28 -8.78 12.69
N VAL A 322 30.01 -8.51 12.35
CA VAL A 322 29.30 -7.30 12.72
C VAL A 322 28.44 -7.60 13.94
N ALA A 323 28.44 -6.74 14.95
CA ALA A 323 27.68 -6.96 16.18
C ALA A 323 26.20 -7.23 15.87
N GLY A 324 25.75 -8.47 16.12
CA GLY A 324 24.39 -8.93 15.82
C GLY A 324 24.02 -9.00 14.33
N GLY A 325 24.97 -8.80 13.40
CA GLY A 325 24.69 -8.71 11.96
C GLY A 325 23.79 -7.52 11.59
N ALA A 326 23.71 -6.51 12.45
CA ALA A 326 22.92 -5.29 12.24
C ALA A 326 23.67 -4.30 11.34
N ARG A 327 22.91 -3.44 10.66
CA ARG A 327 23.42 -2.35 9.80
C ARG A 327 24.44 -2.79 8.74
N ALA A 328 24.29 -3.99 8.20
CA ALA A 328 25.21 -4.60 7.25
C ALA A 328 24.52 -5.33 6.07
N PHE A 329 25.20 -5.34 4.93
CA PHE A 329 24.78 -6.02 3.70
C PHE A 329 25.95 -6.71 3.00
N PHE A 330 25.66 -7.64 2.11
CA PHE A 330 26.60 -8.28 1.18
C PHE A 330 25.97 -8.41 -0.20
N THR A 331 26.76 -8.83 -1.19
CA THR A 331 26.26 -9.14 -2.54
C THR A 331 26.24 -10.65 -2.76
N ASP A 332 25.36 -11.13 -3.63
CA ASP A 332 25.28 -12.55 -3.99
C ASP A 332 26.56 -13.06 -4.67
N ASP A 333 27.20 -12.21 -5.48
CA ASP A 333 28.50 -12.45 -6.10
C ASP A 333 29.42 -11.24 -5.87
N ALA A 334 30.71 -11.49 -5.62
CA ALA A 334 31.68 -10.43 -5.33
C ALA A 334 32.14 -9.68 -6.59
N ASN A 335 32.04 -10.31 -7.75
CA ASN A 335 32.55 -9.84 -9.04
C ASN A 335 31.43 -9.43 -9.99
N ASN A 336 30.30 -10.14 -9.99
CA ASN A 336 29.14 -9.87 -10.85
C ASN A 336 27.82 -9.85 -10.06
N PRO A 337 27.63 -8.85 -9.17
CA PRO A 337 26.52 -8.82 -8.24
C PRO A 337 25.19 -8.62 -8.97
N ARG A 338 24.21 -9.49 -8.69
CA ARG A 338 22.82 -9.36 -9.15
C ARG A 338 21.87 -9.00 -8.01
N PHE A 339 22.29 -9.21 -6.77
CA PHE A 339 21.50 -8.92 -5.58
C PHE A 339 22.35 -8.27 -4.49
N VAL A 340 21.74 -7.31 -3.81
CA VAL A 340 22.12 -6.90 -2.46
C VAL A 340 21.34 -7.77 -1.48
N ARG A 341 22.01 -8.29 -0.45
CA ARG A 341 21.43 -9.10 0.62
C ARG A 341 21.77 -8.49 1.96
N PHE A 342 20.79 -8.39 2.84
CA PHE A 342 20.99 -7.88 4.18
C PHE A 342 21.38 -8.98 5.14
N CYS A 343 22.31 -8.65 6.04
CA CYS A 343 22.64 -9.53 7.14
C CYS A 343 21.41 -9.78 8.02
N PRO A 344 21.31 -10.93 8.71
CA PRO A 344 20.11 -11.30 9.45
C PRO A 344 19.62 -10.23 10.44
N GLY A 345 20.52 -9.63 11.22
CA GLY A 345 20.16 -8.56 12.16
C GLY A 345 19.69 -7.28 11.46
N THR A 346 20.23 -6.97 10.29
CA THR A 346 19.79 -5.83 9.48
C THR A 346 18.41 -6.06 8.93
N CYS A 347 18.16 -7.24 8.35
CA CYS A 347 16.83 -7.57 7.83
C CYS A 347 15.78 -7.60 8.94
N ALA A 348 16.10 -8.18 10.10
CA ALA A 348 15.19 -8.22 11.25
C ALA A 348 14.84 -6.82 11.79
N ALA A 349 15.73 -5.83 11.59
CA ALA A 349 15.55 -4.47 12.05
C ALA A 349 14.85 -3.55 11.03
N LEU A 350 14.50 -4.04 9.83
CA LEU A 350 13.73 -3.25 8.87
C LEU A 350 12.27 -3.15 9.31
N ASP A 351 11.74 -1.92 9.36
CA ASP A 351 10.38 -1.62 9.80
C ASP A 351 9.79 -0.49 8.92
N GLY A 352 9.63 -0.80 7.63
CA GLY A 352 9.25 0.19 6.60
C GLY A 352 10.44 0.98 6.05
N GLY A 353 10.23 2.22 5.61
CA GLY A 353 11.29 3.12 5.13
C GLY A 353 11.72 2.93 3.65
N THR A 354 12.67 3.75 3.20
CA THR A 354 13.22 3.66 1.83
C THR A 354 14.61 3.01 1.85
N ILE A 355 14.81 1.99 1.03
CA ILE A 355 16.15 1.49 0.70
C ILE A 355 16.63 2.18 -0.58
N ARG A 356 17.79 2.84 -0.51
CA ARG A 356 18.47 3.38 -1.68
C ARG A 356 19.74 2.58 -1.91
N VAL A 357 19.87 2.04 -3.12
CA VAL A 357 21.11 1.41 -3.58
C VAL A 357 21.74 2.34 -4.61
N SER A 358 22.99 2.72 -4.40
CA SER A 358 23.79 3.45 -5.38
C SER A 358 25.02 2.62 -5.77
N TYR A 359 25.43 2.73 -7.03
CA TYR A 359 26.50 1.92 -7.60
C TYR A 359 27.17 2.67 -8.75
N GLY A 360 28.44 2.37 -9.03
CA GLY A 360 29.10 2.80 -10.25
C GLY A 360 29.09 1.72 -11.32
N CYS A 361 29.45 2.07 -12.55
CA CYS A 361 29.58 1.14 -13.68
C CYS A 361 30.98 1.21 -14.31
N LEU A 362 31.44 0.10 -14.89
CA LEU A 362 32.59 0.03 -15.80
C LEU A 362 32.10 -0.18 -17.23
N THR A 363 32.88 0.27 -18.21
CA THR A 363 32.73 -0.20 -19.58
C THR A 363 33.28 -1.61 -19.68
N ILE A 364 32.59 -2.49 -20.39
CA ILE A 364 33.08 -3.83 -20.73
C ILE A 364 33.94 -3.65 -21.98
N ASP A 365 35.25 -3.81 -21.83
CA ASP A 365 36.22 -3.78 -22.93
C ASP A 365 36.20 -5.07 -23.77
#